data_AF-A0A7T9I1S6-F1
#
_entry.id   AF-A0A7T9I1S6-F1
#
_cell.length_a   1.000
_cell.length_b   1.000
_cell.length_c   1.000
_cell.angle_alpha   90.00
_cell.angle_beta   90.00
_cell.angle_gamma   90.00
#
_symmetry.space_group_name_H-M   'P 1'
#
loop_
_entity.id
_entity.type
_entity.pdbx_description
1 polymer ?
#
loop_
_entity_poly.entity_id
_entity_poly.type
_entity_poly.pdbx_seq_one_letter_code
_entity_poly.pdbx_strand_id
1 'polypeptide(L)'
;MFPELRVGISLIALLYSTYTDFKSRMIPDWLTHGIAVVGLLIAFFQSYEAKSIDPMLLVGATTLATFIVAYGFWKLGAWAGGDVKLFTALATLNPLNYFVLGNLFNLSFAWNGAELLHASSLPFFMLNLFMLSVIMLMPYTALLALQALGKKHLRGEFVILSKNALLRIVQHTGVIVLLSFVLQQLQLSLWLLLPVLIVSAFLPQTIRWLFAGVAIAGLVAQLIPIADSISLFAVLLLVEMLLAWYGFARKHVLTYKEKISNLKEGDIPGELFVRENGKVVKGVAPSLKTIINSAKAGDVMGILHAHKQKGEVIANPASAAGLLPEQIHALNAAVKRGDIPNEIMLKASSPFAPAVLMAYVLLQLLGDGPLAWWFG
;
A
#
# COMPACT_ATOMS: atom_id res chain seq x y z
N MET A 1 -30.30 -2.49 9.49
CA MET A 1 -31.13 -1.30 9.79
C MET A 1 -30.36 -0.03 10.18
N PHE A 2 -29.02 0.01 10.22
CA PHE A 2 -28.30 1.29 10.42
C PHE A 2 -26.99 1.43 9.61
N PRO A 3 -27.02 1.28 8.27
CA PRO A 3 -25.81 1.44 7.45
C PRO A 3 -25.14 2.82 7.60
N GLU A 4 -25.94 3.88 7.60
CA GLU A 4 -25.48 5.27 7.65
C GLU A 4 -24.81 5.58 8.99
N LEU A 5 -25.36 5.05 10.09
CA LEU A 5 -24.78 5.21 11.42
C LEU A 5 -23.43 4.50 11.53
N ARG A 6 -23.33 3.25 11.04
CA ARG A 6 -22.08 2.47 11.05
C ARG A 6 -21.00 3.20 10.24
N VAL A 7 -21.35 3.68 9.04
CA VAL A 7 -20.43 4.45 8.18
C VAL A 7 -20.04 5.78 8.81
N GLY A 8 -20.99 6.52 9.38
CA GLY A 8 -20.74 7.80 10.05
C GLY A 8 -19.77 7.67 11.23
N ILE A 9 -19.98 6.68 12.11
CA ILE A 9 -19.08 6.39 13.22
C ILE A 9 -17.69 6.02 12.72
N SER A 10 -17.61 5.20 11.66
CA SER A 10 -16.35 4.78 11.06
C SER A 10 -15.56 5.95 10.48
N LEU A 11 -16.22 6.87 9.78
CA LEU A 11 -15.60 8.07 9.22
C LEU A 11 -15.06 8.96 10.33
N ILE A 12 -15.84 9.22 11.38
CA ILE A 12 -15.40 10.02 12.54
C ILE A 12 -14.19 9.35 13.21
N ALA A 13 -14.26 8.04 13.44
CA ALA A 13 -13.18 7.28 14.04
C ALA A 13 -11.90 7.28 13.19
N LEU A 14 -12.03 7.13 11.87
CA LEU A 14 -10.90 7.13 10.93
C LEU A 14 -10.29 8.52 10.78
N LEU A 15 -11.10 9.59 10.79
CA LEU A 15 -10.62 10.97 10.82
C LEU A 15 -9.84 11.25 12.10
N TYR A 16 -10.37 10.81 13.25
CA TYR A 16 -9.68 10.95 14.53
C TYR A 16 -8.40 10.11 14.58
N SER A 17 -8.45 8.86 14.10
CA SER A 17 -7.27 7.98 13.98
C SER A 17 -6.20 8.60 13.10
N THR A 18 -6.60 9.21 11.98
CA THR A 18 -5.72 9.94 11.08
C THR A 18 -5.04 11.11 11.79
N TYR A 19 -5.80 11.90 12.56
CA TYR A 19 -5.25 13.00 13.35
C TYR A 19 -4.25 12.52 14.42
N THR A 20 -4.58 11.48 15.19
CA THR A 20 -3.68 10.94 16.21
C THR A 20 -2.46 10.23 15.64
N ASP A 21 -2.60 9.60 14.47
CA ASP A 21 -1.49 8.97 13.76
C ASP A 21 -0.50 10.03 13.25
N PHE A 22 -0.99 11.17 12.73
CA PHE A 22 -0.11 12.29 12.38
C PHE A 22 0.62 12.89 13.59
N LYS A 23 -0.08 13.11 14.70
CA LYS A 23 0.44 13.82 15.87
C LYS A 23 1.35 12.96 16.74
N SER A 24 0.92 11.73 17.00
CA SER A 24 1.49 10.84 18.01
C SER A 24 1.96 9.50 17.45
N ARG A 25 1.74 9.21 16.15
CA ARG A 25 2.10 7.94 15.50
C ARG A 25 1.49 6.71 16.17
N MET A 26 0.40 6.92 16.90
CA MET A 26 -0.29 5.92 17.70
C MET A 26 -1.79 6.14 17.58
N ILE A 27 -2.53 5.05 17.46
CA ILE A 27 -3.99 5.04 17.49
C ILE A 27 -4.41 4.71 18.93
N PRO A 28 -5.21 5.57 19.62
CA PRO A 28 -5.59 5.32 21.00
C PRO A 28 -6.42 4.06 21.17
N ASP A 29 -6.09 3.27 22.20
CA ASP A 29 -6.79 2.01 22.47
C ASP A 29 -8.26 2.23 22.82
N TRP A 30 -8.60 3.29 23.55
CA TRP A 30 -10.01 3.57 23.89
C TRP A 30 -10.88 3.77 22.65
N LEU A 31 -10.30 4.27 21.54
CA LEU A 31 -11.02 4.48 20.29
C LEU A 31 -11.32 3.14 19.62
N THR A 32 -10.31 2.27 19.47
CA THR A 32 -10.49 0.96 18.81
C THR A 32 -11.41 0.05 19.61
N HIS A 33 -11.26 0.01 20.94
CA HIS A 33 -12.18 -0.73 21.81
C HIS A 33 -13.59 -0.14 21.79
N GLY A 34 -13.71 1.19 21.79
CA GLY A 34 -15.01 1.88 21.69
C GLY A 34 -15.77 1.52 20.41
N ILE A 35 -15.09 1.54 19.25
CA ILE A 35 -15.66 1.12 17.96
C ILE A 35 -16.12 -0.34 18.02
N ALA A 36 -15.30 -1.24 18.57
CA ALA A 36 -15.63 -2.65 18.66
C ALA A 36 -16.87 -2.89 19.55
N VAL A 37 -16.94 -2.24 20.72
CA VAL A 37 -18.09 -2.32 21.62
C VAL A 37 -19.36 -1.80 20.92
N VAL A 38 -19.28 -0.65 20.26
CA VAL A 38 -20.43 -0.10 19.52
C VAL A 38 -20.86 -1.03 18.40
N GLY A 39 -19.91 -1.62 17.65
CA GLY A 39 -20.21 -2.58 16.59
C GLY A 39 -20.95 -3.82 17.11
N LEU A 40 -20.52 -4.38 18.24
CA LEU A 40 -21.19 -5.50 18.91
C LEU A 40 -22.58 -5.13 19.40
N LEU A 41 -22.75 -3.95 20.01
CA LEU A 41 -24.06 -3.48 20.47
C LEU A 41 -25.03 -3.36 19.29
N ILE A 42 -24.61 -2.75 18.18
CA ILE A 42 -25.45 -2.65 16.97
C ILE A 42 -25.79 -4.05 16.44
N ALA A 43 -24.84 -4.99 16.42
CA ALA A 43 -25.08 -6.37 15.99
C ALA A 43 -26.10 -7.08 16.90
N PHE A 44 -25.99 -6.90 18.22
CA PHE A 44 -26.92 -7.44 19.20
C PHE A 44 -28.34 -6.90 18.98
N PHE A 45 -28.51 -5.59 18.84
CA PHE A 45 -29.82 -4.99 18.55
C PHE A 45 -30.41 -5.48 17.23
N GLN A 46 -29.59 -5.62 16.19
CA GLN A 46 -30.04 -6.16 14.89
C GLN A 46 -30.46 -7.63 15.01
N SER A 47 -29.75 -8.45 15.77
CA SER A 47 -30.13 -9.83 16.05
C SER A 47 -31.44 -9.94 16.82
N TYR A 48 -31.62 -9.08 17.83
CA TYR A 48 -32.85 -9.02 18.62
C TYR A 48 -34.07 -8.65 17.75
N GLU A 49 -33.93 -7.61 16.92
CA GLU A 49 -35.00 -7.15 16.03
C GLU A 49 -35.33 -8.17 14.94
N ALA A 50 -34.31 -8.76 14.31
CA ALA A 50 -34.49 -9.78 13.28
C ALA A 50 -34.95 -11.14 13.84
N LYS A 51 -34.99 -11.31 15.17
CA LYS A 51 -35.21 -12.59 15.85
C LYS A 51 -34.30 -13.71 15.31
N SER A 52 -33.08 -13.35 14.91
CA SER A 52 -32.09 -14.25 14.32
C SER A 52 -30.70 -13.96 14.88
N ILE A 53 -29.88 -15.00 15.04
CA ILE A 53 -28.49 -14.87 15.46
C ILE A 53 -27.55 -14.47 14.30
N ASP A 54 -28.04 -14.46 13.06
CA ASP A 54 -27.21 -14.24 11.87
C ASP A 54 -26.39 -12.93 11.90
N PRO A 55 -26.94 -11.76 12.31
CA PRO A 55 -26.15 -10.53 12.42
C PRO A 55 -24.96 -10.66 13.39
N MET A 56 -25.16 -11.32 14.53
CA MET A 56 -24.07 -11.60 15.48
C MET A 56 -23.05 -12.58 14.92
N LEU A 57 -23.49 -13.67 14.27
CA LEU A 57 -22.59 -14.64 13.64
C LEU A 57 -21.75 -13.99 12.55
N LEU A 58 -22.36 -13.17 11.71
CA LEU A 58 -21.67 -12.44 10.64
C LEU A 58 -20.59 -11.50 11.21
N VAL A 59 -20.93 -10.70 12.22
CA VAL A 59 -19.96 -9.80 12.89
C VAL A 59 -18.84 -10.60 13.55
N GLY A 60 -19.17 -11.68 14.26
CA GLY A 60 -18.18 -12.55 14.89
C GLY A 60 -17.23 -13.19 13.88
N ALA A 61 -17.77 -13.77 12.80
CA ALA A 61 -17.00 -14.41 11.75
C ALA A 61 -16.08 -13.42 11.02
N THR A 62 -16.61 -12.26 10.59
CA THR A 62 -15.80 -11.24 9.90
C THR A 62 -14.74 -10.64 10.81
N THR A 63 -15.06 -10.38 12.08
CA THR A 63 -14.08 -9.86 13.06
C THR A 63 -12.96 -10.87 13.29
N LEU A 64 -13.29 -12.14 13.51
CA LEU A 64 -12.30 -13.19 13.74
C LEU A 64 -11.42 -13.40 12.51
N ALA A 65 -12.01 -13.49 11.32
CA ALA A 65 -11.27 -13.64 10.06
C ALA A 65 -10.31 -12.45 9.84
N THR A 66 -10.80 -11.22 10.06
CA THR A 66 -9.99 -10.01 9.93
C THR A 66 -8.84 -9.99 10.94
N PHE A 67 -9.11 -10.36 12.20
CA PHE A 67 -8.08 -10.46 13.22
C PHE A 67 -7.00 -11.48 12.87
N ILE A 68 -7.38 -12.68 12.42
CA ILE A 68 -6.44 -13.74 12.02
C ILE A 68 -5.52 -13.24 10.89
N VAL A 69 -6.09 -12.62 9.86
CA VAL A 69 -5.32 -12.08 8.73
C VAL A 69 -4.40 -10.97 9.23
N ALA A 70 -4.92 -9.99 9.97
CA ALA A 70 -4.14 -8.84 10.41
C ALA A 70 -3.04 -9.22 11.41
N TYR A 71 -3.33 -10.14 12.32
CA TYR A 71 -2.33 -10.71 13.21
C TYR A 71 -1.24 -11.48 12.44
N GLY A 72 -1.61 -12.20 11.37
CA GLY A 72 -0.66 -12.85 10.47
C GLY A 72 0.33 -11.86 9.87
N PHE A 73 -0.15 -10.76 9.31
CA PHE A 73 0.71 -9.70 8.75
C PHE A 73 1.56 -8.98 9.82
N TRP A 74 1.02 -8.77 11.02
CA TRP A 74 1.80 -8.26 12.15
C TRP A 74 2.94 -9.20 12.53
N LYS A 75 2.69 -10.51 12.60
CA LYS A 75 3.73 -11.52 12.88
C LYS A 75 4.79 -11.61 11.79
N LEU A 76 4.42 -11.32 10.53
CA LEU A 76 5.34 -11.18 9.41
C LEU A 76 6.12 -9.85 9.41
N GLY A 77 5.84 -8.95 10.37
CA GLY A 77 6.47 -7.63 10.48
C GLY A 77 5.97 -6.62 9.46
N ALA A 78 4.88 -6.91 8.74
CA ALA A 78 4.34 -6.03 7.71
C ALA A 78 3.55 -4.84 8.29
N TRP A 79 2.95 -4.99 9.48
CA TRP A 79 2.16 -3.95 10.17
C TRP A 79 2.56 -3.71 11.60
N ALA A 80 2.13 -2.56 12.12
CA ALA A 80 2.18 -2.26 13.54
C ALA A 80 0.95 -2.85 14.25
N GLY A 81 1.06 -3.05 15.56
CA GLY A 81 -0.06 -3.58 16.36
C GLY A 81 -1.29 -2.67 16.37
N GLY A 82 -1.12 -1.37 16.16
CA GLY A 82 -2.21 -0.40 16.02
C GLY A 82 -3.11 -0.68 14.81
N ASP A 83 -2.52 -1.09 13.69
CA ASP A 83 -3.26 -1.39 12.45
C ASP A 83 -4.17 -2.62 12.65
N VAL A 84 -3.66 -3.64 13.35
CA VAL A 84 -4.43 -4.86 13.70
C VAL A 84 -5.66 -4.50 14.51
N LYS A 85 -5.49 -3.67 15.55
CA LYS A 85 -6.59 -3.21 16.39
C LYS A 85 -7.62 -2.41 15.59
N LEU A 86 -7.15 -1.50 14.72
CA LEU A 86 -8.01 -0.67 13.89
C LEU A 86 -8.87 -1.52 12.93
N PHE A 87 -8.26 -2.42 12.17
CA PHE A 87 -9.01 -3.29 11.24
C PHE A 87 -9.98 -4.20 11.96
N THR A 88 -9.57 -4.78 13.08
CA THR A 88 -10.45 -5.66 13.87
C THR A 88 -11.66 -4.89 14.40
N ALA A 89 -11.46 -3.68 14.91
CA ALA A 89 -12.55 -2.83 15.37
C ALA A 89 -13.50 -2.42 14.23
N LEU A 90 -12.94 -2.03 13.07
CA LEU A 90 -13.74 -1.70 11.88
C LEU A 90 -14.51 -2.91 11.35
N ALA A 91 -13.96 -4.12 11.41
CA ALA A 91 -14.63 -5.37 11.05
C ALA A 91 -15.84 -5.64 11.93
N THR A 92 -15.72 -5.35 13.22
CA THR A 92 -16.83 -5.47 14.17
C THR A 92 -17.95 -4.46 13.86
N LEU A 93 -17.59 -3.24 13.47
CA LEU A 93 -18.56 -2.19 13.15
C LEU A 93 -19.12 -2.28 11.72
N ASN A 94 -18.37 -2.79 10.75
CA ASN A 94 -18.77 -2.88 9.34
C ASN A 94 -18.36 -4.25 8.78
N PRO A 95 -19.13 -5.30 9.07
CA PRO A 95 -18.82 -6.63 8.55
C PRO A 95 -18.99 -6.73 7.02
N LEU A 96 -19.74 -5.80 6.42
CA LEU A 96 -20.04 -5.72 4.99
C LEU A 96 -19.83 -4.30 4.49
N ASN A 97 -19.72 -4.15 3.17
CA ASN A 97 -19.81 -2.86 2.52
C ASN A 97 -21.29 -2.46 2.45
N TYR A 98 -21.58 -1.19 2.71
CA TYR A 98 -22.95 -0.67 2.72
C TYR A 98 -23.21 0.32 1.58
N PHE A 99 -22.18 0.70 0.81
CA PHE A 99 -22.28 1.62 -0.31
C PHE A 99 -23.01 2.95 0.02
N VAL A 100 -22.89 3.41 1.27
CA VAL A 100 -23.68 4.56 1.76
C VAL A 100 -23.31 5.83 1.02
N LEU A 101 -22.03 6.07 0.76
CA LEU A 101 -21.58 7.28 0.06
C LEU A 101 -21.95 7.23 -1.43
N GLY A 102 -21.84 6.07 -2.07
CA GLY A 102 -22.28 5.88 -3.45
C GLY A 102 -23.76 6.21 -3.63
N ASN A 103 -24.62 5.70 -2.74
CA ASN A 103 -26.04 6.02 -2.71
C ASN A 103 -26.31 7.51 -2.45
N LEU A 104 -25.59 8.12 -1.49
CA LEU A 104 -25.75 9.54 -1.15
C LEU A 104 -25.46 10.47 -2.35
N PHE A 105 -24.44 10.14 -3.15
CA PHE A 105 -24.04 10.91 -4.32
C PHE A 105 -24.71 10.44 -5.62
N ASN A 106 -25.64 9.48 -5.55
CA ASN A 106 -26.29 8.84 -6.70
C ASN A 106 -25.29 8.36 -7.77
N LEU A 107 -24.19 7.75 -7.31
CA LEU A 107 -23.14 7.23 -8.17
C LEU A 107 -23.53 5.85 -8.69
N SER A 108 -23.89 5.78 -9.97
CA SER A 108 -24.08 4.53 -10.68
C SER A 108 -23.05 4.44 -11.81
N PHE A 109 -22.18 3.43 -11.76
CA PHE A 109 -21.29 3.11 -12.87
C PHE A 109 -21.63 1.69 -13.34
N ALA A 110 -22.09 1.60 -14.58
CA ALA A 110 -22.39 0.33 -15.24
C ALA A 110 -21.46 0.20 -16.45
N TRP A 111 -20.86 -0.98 -16.61
CA TRP A 111 -20.05 -1.32 -17.78
C TRP A 111 -20.59 -2.61 -18.38
N ASN A 112 -20.85 -2.62 -19.68
CA ASN A 112 -21.43 -3.78 -20.38
C ASN A 112 -22.70 -4.35 -19.70
N GLY A 113 -23.54 -3.48 -19.12
CA GLY A 113 -24.80 -3.88 -18.48
C GLY A 113 -24.66 -4.50 -17.08
N ALA A 114 -23.45 -4.64 -16.56
CA ALA A 114 -23.21 -5.02 -15.17
C ALA A 114 -22.97 -3.76 -14.32
N GLU A 115 -23.69 -3.65 -13.19
CA GLU A 115 -23.41 -2.63 -12.18
C GLU A 115 -22.06 -2.94 -11.54
N LEU A 116 -21.07 -2.09 -11.81
CA LEU A 116 -19.72 -2.25 -11.27
C LEU A 116 -19.63 -1.81 -9.81
N LEU A 117 -20.54 -0.90 -9.41
CA LEU A 117 -20.57 -0.34 -8.07
C LEU A 117 -21.69 -1.01 -7.29
N HIS A 118 -21.39 -2.19 -6.72
CA HIS A 118 -22.32 -2.85 -5.83
C HIS A 118 -21.65 -3.28 -4.53
N ALA A 119 -22.41 -3.21 -3.45
CA ALA A 119 -22.05 -3.84 -2.19
C ALA A 119 -22.19 -5.36 -2.36
N SER A 120 -21.13 -6.11 -2.08
CA SER A 120 -21.27 -7.57 -2.05
C SER A 120 -21.97 -7.98 -0.75
N SER A 121 -22.83 -9.00 -0.83
CA SER A 121 -23.41 -9.62 0.37
C SER A 121 -22.39 -10.50 1.11
N LEU A 122 -21.21 -10.69 0.54
CA LEU A 122 -20.12 -11.47 1.09
C LEU A 122 -19.23 -10.60 1.98
N PRO A 123 -18.63 -11.15 3.05
CA PRO A 123 -17.78 -10.42 3.99
C PRO A 123 -16.37 -10.11 3.43
N PHE A 124 -16.27 -9.74 2.16
CA PHE A 124 -15.01 -9.36 1.52
C PHE A 124 -14.60 -7.91 1.80
N PHE A 125 -15.51 -7.10 2.35
CA PHE A 125 -15.25 -5.69 2.59
C PHE A 125 -13.95 -5.43 3.37
N MET A 126 -13.66 -6.20 4.42
CA MET A 126 -12.43 -6.02 5.21
C MET A 126 -11.17 -6.42 4.43
N LEU A 127 -11.24 -7.46 3.60
CA LEU A 127 -10.14 -7.84 2.71
C LEU A 127 -9.90 -6.77 1.64
N ASN A 128 -10.98 -6.23 1.06
CA ASN A 128 -10.93 -5.14 0.09
C ASN A 128 -10.34 -3.87 0.71
N LEU A 129 -10.80 -3.52 1.91
CA LEU A 129 -10.28 -2.38 2.67
C LEU A 129 -8.79 -2.56 2.95
N PHE A 130 -8.40 -3.76 3.35
CA PHE A 130 -7.01 -4.09 3.56
C PHE A 130 -6.18 -3.89 2.28
N MET A 131 -6.52 -4.54 1.17
CA MET A 131 -5.72 -4.46 -0.06
C MET A 131 -5.71 -3.04 -0.64
N LEU A 132 -6.85 -2.34 -0.59
CA LEU A 132 -6.94 -0.98 -1.08
C LEU A 132 -6.16 -0.01 -0.17
N SER A 133 -6.13 -0.20 1.15
CA SER A 133 -5.32 0.63 2.05
C SER A 133 -3.82 0.56 1.74
N VAL A 134 -3.31 -0.61 1.34
CA VAL A 134 -1.93 -0.78 0.89
C VAL A 134 -1.68 -0.01 -0.41
N ILE A 135 -2.63 -0.06 -1.36
CA ILE A 135 -2.54 0.73 -2.59
C ILE A 135 -2.59 2.23 -2.27
N MET A 136 -3.44 2.63 -1.33
CA MET A 136 -3.66 4.01 -0.90
C MET A 136 -2.51 4.62 -0.10
N LEU A 137 -1.55 3.80 0.37
CA LEU A 137 -0.27 4.32 0.85
C LEU A 137 0.48 5.08 -0.23
N MET A 138 0.40 4.65 -1.50
CA MET A 138 1.12 5.29 -2.61
C MET A 138 0.68 6.75 -2.83
N PRO A 139 -0.61 7.09 -3.06
CA PRO A 139 -1.02 8.48 -3.22
C PRO A 139 -0.72 9.33 -1.99
N TYR A 140 -0.96 8.81 -0.79
CA TYR A 140 -0.68 9.56 0.43
C TYR A 140 0.82 9.91 0.58
N THR A 141 1.69 8.93 0.43
CA THR A 141 3.15 9.15 0.53
C THR A 141 3.69 9.98 -0.64
N ALA A 142 3.09 9.85 -1.83
CA ALA A 142 3.40 10.70 -2.97
C ALA A 142 3.05 12.17 -2.69
N LEU A 143 1.94 12.45 -1.98
CA LEU A 143 1.61 13.80 -1.53
C LEU A 143 2.65 14.35 -0.53
N LEU A 144 3.18 13.52 0.38
CA LEU A 144 4.30 13.92 1.23
C LEU A 144 5.56 14.29 0.43
N ALA A 145 5.77 13.66 -0.73
CA ALA A 145 6.88 14.00 -1.62
C ALA A 145 6.83 15.46 -2.06
N LEU A 146 5.64 16.07 -2.15
CA LEU A 146 5.47 17.48 -2.54
C LEU A 146 6.12 18.45 -1.55
N GLN A 147 6.32 18.05 -0.28
CA GLN A 147 7.08 18.85 0.69
C GLN A 147 8.52 19.11 0.22
N ALA A 148 9.07 18.26 -0.66
CA ALA A 148 10.37 18.44 -1.26
C ALA A 148 10.47 19.71 -2.13
N LEU A 149 9.35 20.19 -2.68
CA LEU A 149 9.31 21.43 -3.47
C LEU A 149 9.69 22.66 -2.64
N GLY A 150 9.38 22.64 -1.33
CA GLY A 150 9.77 23.70 -0.39
C GLY A 150 11.23 23.62 0.08
N LYS A 151 11.91 22.48 -0.11
CA LYS A 151 13.29 22.26 0.36
C LYS A 151 14.28 22.39 -0.81
N LYS A 152 15.06 23.48 -0.84
CA LYS A 152 16.01 23.77 -1.95
C LYS A 152 16.93 22.59 -2.31
N HIS A 153 17.40 21.84 -1.32
CA HIS A 153 18.30 20.68 -1.55
C HIS A 153 17.60 19.46 -2.16
N LEU A 154 16.28 19.30 -2.01
CA LEU A 154 15.52 18.17 -2.57
C LEU A 154 14.81 18.50 -3.89
N ARG A 155 14.54 19.79 -4.13
CA ARG A 155 13.74 20.26 -5.29
C ARG A 155 14.34 19.82 -6.62
N GLY A 156 15.67 19.93 -6.79
CA GLY A 156 16.35 19.54 -8.03
C GLY A 156 16.15 18.06 -8.37
N GLU A 157 16.41 17.19 -7.38
CA GLU A 157 16.22 15.74 -7.55
C GLU A 157 14.75 15.37 -7.82
N PHE A 158 13.80 16.01 -7.12
CA PHE A 158 12.37 15.77 -7.32
C PHE A 158 11.90 16.14 -8.74
N VAL A 159 12.36 17.29 -9.26
CA VAL A 159 12.01 17.75 -10.62
C VAL A 159 12.61 16.81 -11.68
N ILE A 160 13.88 16.42 -11.52
CA ILE A 160 14.53 15.46 -12.43
C ILE A 160 13.79 14.13 -12.43
N LEU A 161 13.42 13.62 -11.25
CA LEU A 161 12.67 12.38 -11.12
C LEU A 161 11.31 12.46 -11.80
N SER A 162 10.57 13.55 -11.59
CA SER A 162 9.24 13.77 -12.19
C SER A 162 9.33 13.88 -13.71
N LYS A 163 10.33 14.58 -14.24
CA LYS A 163 10.60 14.64 -15.69
C LYS A 163 10.91 13.26 -16.25
N ASN A 164 11.73 12.47 -15.56
CA ASN A 164 12.07 11.12 -15.98
C ASN A 164 10.85 10.18 -15.94
N ALA A 165 9.94 10.35 -14.96
CA ALA A 165 8.67 9.63 -14.92
C ALA A 165 7.80 9.98 -16.13
N LEU A 166 7.61 11.27 -16.42
CA LEU A 166 6.85 11.73 -17.58
C LEU A 166 7.38 11.13 -18.90
N LEU A 167 8.71 11.11 -19.09
CA LEU A 167 9.33 10.51 -20.28
C LEU A 167 9.08 8.99 -20.38
N ARG A 168 9.09 8.27 -19.26
CA ARG A 168 8.75 6.84 -19.25
C ARG A 168 7.27 6.61 -19.57
N ILE A 169 6.38 7.46 -19.07
CA ILE A 169 4.94 7.37 -19.34
C ILE A 169 4.64 7.52 -20.83
N VAL A 170 5.28 8.50 -21.50
CA VAL A 170 5.14 8.68 -22.96
C VAL A 170 5.58 7.40 -23.69
N GLN A 171 6.70 6.79 -23.28
CA GLN A 171 7.20 5.54 -23.84
C GLN A 171 6.22 4.37 -23.63
N HIS A 172 5.76 4.14 -22.39
CA HIS A 172 4.87 3.02 -22.08
C HIS A 172 3.51 3.19 -22.73
N THR A 173 2.94 4.40 -22.72
CA THR A 173 1.66 4.68 -23.39
C THR A 173 1.77 4.40 -24.88
N GLY A 174 2.84 4.86 -25.52
CA GLY A 174 3.06 4.60 -26.94
C GLY A 174 3.09 3.11 -27.28
N VAL A 175 3.79 2.31 -26.47
CA VAL A 175 3.81 0.85 -26.61
C VAL A 175 2.41 0.26 -26.47
N ILE A 176 1.67 0.62 -25.42
CA ILE A 176 0.35 0.04 -25.14
C ILE A 176 -0.66 0.44 -26.21
N VAL A 177 -0.68 1.70 -26.62
CA VAL A 177 -1.59 2.20 -27.66
C VAL A 177 -1.35 1.46 -28.97
N LEU A 178 -0.09 1.32 -29.41
CA LEU A 178 0.24 0.59 -30.63
C LEU A 178 -0.14 -0.89 -30.53
N LEU A 179 0.15 -1.54 -29.41
CA LEU A 179 -0.20 -2.95 -29.22
C LEU A 179 -1.71 -3.18 -29.15
N SER A 180 -2.44 -2.30 -28.47
CA SER A 180 -3.90 -2.38 -28.39
C SER A 180 -4.51 -2.27 -29.78
N PHE A 181 -3.99 -1.35 -30.59
CA PHE A 181 -4.37 -1.24 -32.00
C PHE A 181 -4.08 -2.52 -32.79
N VAL A 182 -2.87 -3.10 -32.68
CA VAL A 182 -2.51 -4.35 -33.36
C VAL A 182 -3.41 -5.51 -32.93
N LEU A 183 -3.65 -5.68 -31.63
CA LEU A 183 -4.53 -6.73 -31.11
C LEU A 183 -5.96 -6.58 -31.64
N GLN A 184 -6.47 -5.34 -31.72
CA GLN A 184 -7.79 -5.08 -32.28
C GLN A 184 -7.88 -5.45 -33.76
N GLN A 185 -6.87 -5.12 -34.57
CA GLN A 185 -6.83 -5.49 -36.00
C GLN A 185 -6.76 -7.01 -36.19
N LEU A 186 -6.12 -7.73 -35.25
CA LEU A 186 -6.04 -9.19 -35.25
C LEU A 186 -7.22 -9.87 -34.57
N GLN A 187 -8.20 -9.12 -34.06
CA GLN A 187 -9.34 -9.62 -33.28
C GLN A 187 -8.92 -10.45 -32.06
N LEU A 188 -7.76 -10.14 -31.48
CA LEU A 188 -7.22 -10.81 -30.32
C LEU A 188 -7.72 -10.16 -29.03
N SER A 189 -7.78 -10.98 -27.98
CA SER A 189 -8.22 -10.55 -26.65
C SER A 189 -7.30 -9.50 -26.04
N LEU A 190 -7.90 -8.43 -25.48
CA LEU A 190 -7.20 -7.37 -24.74
C LEU A 190 -6.48 -7.90 -23.49
N TRP A 191 -6.85 -9.07 -22.97
CA TRP A 191 -6.17 -9.70 -21.85
C TRP A 191 -4.69 -10.02 -22.14
N LEU A 192 -4.33 -10.17 -23.43
CA LEU A 192 -2.95 -10.33 -23.86
C LEU A 192 -2.10 -9.08 -23.63
N LEU A 193 -2.69 -7.92 -23.34
CA LEU A 193 -1.95 -6.70 -23.00
C LEU A 193 -1.18 -6.82 -21.69
N LEU A 194 -1.66 -7.59 -20.71
CA LEU A 194 -0.99 -7.73 -19.40
C LEU A 194 0.41 -8.37 -19.50
N PRO A 195 0.60 -9.55 -20.12
CA PRO A 195 1.94 -10.10 -20.30
C PRO A 195 2.81 -9.23 -21.19
N VAL A 196 2.22 -8.56 -22.20
CA VAL A 196 2.99 -7.67 -23.08
C VAL A 196 3.43 -6.40 -22.36
N LEU A 197 2.60 -5.84 -21.47
CA LEU A 197 2.96 -4.75 -20.57
C LEU A 197 4.18 -5.11 -19.72
N ILE A 198 4.17 -6.32 -19.13
CA ILE A 198 5.28 -6.83 -18.33
C ILE A 198 6.54 -6.95 -19.20
N VAL A 199 6.44 -7.54 -20.40
CA VAL A 199 7.57 -7.65 -21.33
C VAL A 199 8.06 -6.27 -21.80
N SER A 200 7.15 -5.31 -21.99
CA SER A 200 7.47 -3.96 -22.45
C SER A 200 8.36 -3.20 -21.46
N ALA A 201 8.21 -3.48 -20.16
CA ALA A 201 9.04 -2.90 -19.12
C ALA A 201 10.52 -3.31 -19.23
N PHE A 202 10.81 -4.43 -19.92
CA PHE A 202 12.17 -4.92 -20.18
C PHE A 202 12.72 -4.48 -21.54
N LEU A 203 11.93 -3.80 -22.37
CA LEU A 203 12.40 -3.35 -23.69
C LEU A 203 13.46 -2.24 -23.55
N PRO A 204 14.53 -2.30 -24.36
CA PRO A 204 15.49 -1.20 -24.49
C PRO A 204 14.80 0.14 -24.73
N GLN A 205 15.35 1.21 -24.17
CA GLN A 205 14.76 2.55 -24.27
C GLN A 205 14.60 3.01 -25.73
N THR A 206 15.54 2.64 -26.61
CA THR A 206 15.48 2.93 -28.05
C THR A 206 14.25 2.31 -28.71
N ILE A 207 13.94 1.05 -28.38
CA ILE A 207 12.77 0.35 -28.91
C ILE A 207 11.50 1.03 -28.41
N ARG A 208 11.39 1.32 -27.11
CA ARG A 208 10.20 2.00 -26.57
C ARG A 208 9.94 3.36 -27.22
N TRP A 209 10.99 4.12 -27.55
CA TRP A 209 10.84 5.37 -28.31
C TRP A 209 10.35 5.15 -29.74
N LEU A 210 10.80 4.10 -30.42
CA LEU A 210 10.29 3.73 -31.74
C LEU A 210 8.78 3.44 -31.67
N PHE A 211 8.35 2.62 -30.71
CA PHE A 211 6.92 2.32 -30.51
C PHE A 211 6.12 3.59 -30.22
N ALA A 212 6.64 4.49 -29.37
CA ALA A 212 5.98 5.77 -29.11
C ALA A 212 5.89 6.66 -30.35
N GLY A 213 6.95 6.73 -31.17
CA GLY A 213 6.93 7.46 -32.43
C GLY A 213 5.88 6.93 -33.41
N VAL A 214 5.80 5.60 -33.57
CA VAL A 214 4.81 4.94 -34.43
C VAL A 214 3.38 5.16 -33.91
N ALA A 215 3.17 5.07 -32.59
CA ALA A 215 1.87 5.35 -31.98
C ALA A 215 1.42 6.79 -32.22
N ILE A 216 2.33 7.77 -32.06
CA ILE A 216 2.04 9.18 -32.34
C ILE A 216 1.71 9.37 -33.83
N ALA A 217 2.48 8.76 -34.74
CA ALA A 217 2.20 8.81 -36.17
C ALA A 217 0.82 8.22 -36.51
N GLY A 218 0.45 7.08 -35.89
CA GLY A 218 -0.86 6.45 -36.04
C GLY A 218 -2.01 7.31 -35.51
N LEU A 219 -1.81 8.01 -34.39
CA LEU A 219 -2.76 8.99 -33.85
C LEU A 219 -2.95 10.18 -34.81
N VAL A 220 -1.85 10.75 -35.32
CA VAL A 220 -1.89 11.88 -36.28
C VAL A 220 -2.56 11.46 -37.60
N ALA A 221 -2.30 10.24 -38.06
CA ALA A 221 -2.95 9.66 -39.23
C ALA A 221 -4.40 9.22 -39.00
N GLN A 222 -4.95 9.43 -37.80
CA GLN A 222 -6.31 9.05 -37.40
C GLN A 222 -6.61 7.55 -37.51
N LEU A 223 -5.58 6.71 -37.48
CA LEU A 223 -5.72 5.25 -37.46
C LEU A 223 -6.07 4.73 -36.06
N ILE A 224 -5.76 5.51 -35.03
CA ILE A 224 -5.92 5.14 -33.62
C ILE A 224 -6.89 6.12 -32.93
N PRO A 225 -7.88 5.64 -32.16
CA PRO A 225 -8.77 6.50 -31.38
C PRO A 225 -8.02 7.35 -30.35
N ILE A 226 -8.16 8.67 -30.47
CA ILE A 226 -7.46 9.65 -29.61
C ILE A 226 -8.01 9.61 -28.17
N ALA A 227 -9.33 9.48 -28.00
CA ALA A 227 -9.98 9.55 -26.69
C ALA A 227 -9.53 8.42 -25.74
N ASP A 228 -9.49 7.18 -26.24
CA ASP A 228 -9.06 6.01 -25.46
C ASP A 228 -7.57 6.11 -25.11
N SER A 229 -6.77 6.60 -26.06
CA SER A 229 -5.33 6.81 -25.87
C SER A 229 -5.04 7.88 -24.81
N ILE A 230 -5.80 8.97 -24.78
CA ILE A 230 -5.69 10.01 -23.75
C ILE A 230 -6.09 9.48 -22.38
N SER A 231 -7.18 8.73 -22.29
CA SER A 231 -7.67 8.17 -21.03
C SER A 231 -6.65 7.20 -20.43
N LEU A 232 -6.11 6.31 -21.26
CA LEU A 232 -5.04 5.40 -20.88
C LEU A 232 -3.77 6.16 -20.46
N PHE A 233 -3.34 7.16 -21.24
CA PHE A 233 -2.20 8.01 -20.91
C PHE A 233 -2.39 8.66 -19.53
N ALA A 234 -3.58 9.21 -19.25
CA ALA A 234 -3.88 9.87 -17.98
C ALA A 234 -3.80 8.92 -16.79
N VAL A 235 -4.33 7.69 -16.92
CA VAL A 235 -4.25 6.66 -15.86
C VAL A 235 -2.82 6.23 -15.62
N LEU A 236 -2.06 5.93 -16.68
CA LEU A 236 -0.65 5.55 -16.56
C LEU A 236 0.21 6.69 -16.00
N LEU A 237 -0.07 7.92 -16.44
CA LEU A 237 0.55 9.13 -15.91
C LEU A 237 0.35 9.21 -14.41
N LEU A 238 -0.89 9.07 -13.94
CA LEU A 238 -1.20 9.09 -12.52
C LEU A 238 -0.42 8.00 -11.77
N VAL A 239 -0.52 6.74 -12.21
CA VAL A 239 0.12 5.60 -11.53
C VAL A 239 1.64 5.72 -11.48
N GLU A 240 2.31 6.01 -12.60
CA GLU A 240 3.77 6.14 -12.61
C GLU A 240 4.26 7.35 -11.81
N MET A 241 3.53 8.47 -11.84
CA MET A 241 3.85 9.63 -11.02
C MET A 241 3.73 9.32 -9.54
N LEU A 242 2.66 8.65 -9.13
CA LEU A 242 2.48 8.20 -7.75
C LEU A 242 3.60 7.26 -7.29
N LEU A 243 3.98 6.28 -8.13
CA LEU A 243 5.08 5.36 -7.83
C LEU A 243 6.43 6.07 -7.72
N ALA A 244 6.72 6.99 -8.64
CA ALA A 244 7.96 7.76 -8.61
C ALA A 244 8.04 8.62 -7.34
N TRP A 245 6.97 9.35 -7.04
CA TRP A 245 6.90 10.22 -5.87
C TRP A 245 6.92 9.45 -4.55
N TYR A 246 6.25 8.30 -4.47
CA TYR A 246 6.34 7.39 -3.34
C TYR A 246 7.79 6.96 -3.07
N GLY A 247 8.50 6.50 -4.12
CA GLY A 247 9.90 6.09 -4.02
C GLY A 247 10.80 7.24 -3.53
N PHE A 248 10.54 8.46 -4.00
CA PHE A 248 11.23 9.66 -3.55
C PHE A 248 10.98 9.99 -2.09
N ALA A 249 9.71 10.04 -1.67
CA ALA A 249 9.32 10.34 -0.30
C ALA A 249 9.93 9.33 0.66
N ARG A 250 9.85 8.03 0.35
CA ARG A 250 10.44 6.97 1.17
C ARG A 250 11.94 7.18 1.39
N LYS A 251 12.67 7.55 0.34
CA LYS A 251 14.14 7.68 0.40
C LYS A 251 14.59 8.98 1.09
N HIS A 252 13.93 10.10 0.85
CA HIS A 252 14.45 11.42 1.25
C HIS A 252 13.58 12.18 2.27
N VAL A 253 12.29 11.85 2.37
CA VAL A 253 11.35 12.56 3.26
C VAL A 253 11.09 11.74 4.52
N LEU A 254 10.94 10.43 4.38
CA LEU A 254 10.65 9.49 5.47
C LEU A 254 11.90 8.83 6.06
N THR A 255 13.09 9.27 5.70
CA THR A 255 14.34 8.73 6.27
C THR A 255 15.17 9.87 6.84
N TYR A 256 15.66 9.71 8.07
CA TYR A 256 16.48 10.71 8.77
C TYR A 256 17.56 10.03 9.63
N LYS A 257 18.57 10.79 10.05
CA LYS A 257 19.63 10.32 10.94
C LYS A 257 19.29 10.69 12.38
N GLU A 258 19.48 9.75 13.30
CA GLU A 258 19.33 9.97 14.74
C GLU A 258 20.48 9.28 15.51
N LYS A 259 20.77 9.77 16.71
CA LYS A 259 21.78 9.14 17.57
C LYS A 259 21.21 7.88 18.23
N ILE A 260 22.02 6.83 18.35
CA ILE A 260 21.60 5.56 18.96
C ILE A 260 21.19 5.75 20.43
N SER A 261 21.80 6.73 21.11
CA SER A 261 21.45 7.12 22.49
C SER A 261 20.03 7.69 22.65
N ASN A 262 19.44 8.20 21.56
CA ASN A 262 18.14 8.86 21.57
C ASN A 262 17.00 7.95 21.09
N LEU A 263 17.32 6.70 20.73
CA LEU A 263 16.33 5.74 20.22
C LEU A 263 15.27 5.45 21.26
N LYS A 264 14.03 5.38 20.81
CA LYS A 264 12.86 5.00 21.59
C LYS A 264 12.30 3.68 21.08
N GLU A 265 11.58 3.00 21.97
CA GLU A 265 10.82 1.81 21.58
C GLU A 265 9.85 2.16 20.43
N GLY A 266 9.81 1.30 19.42
CA GLY A 266 9.00 1.50 18.21
C GLY A 266 9.68 2.28 17.08
N ASP A 267 10.89 2.82 17.27
CA ASP A 267 11.65 3.42 16.18
C ASP A 267 11.99 2.37 15.10
N ILE A 268 11.76 2.68 13.82
CA ILE A 268 12.00 1.73 12.73
C ILE A 268 13.41 1.94 12.18
N PRO A 269 14.30 0.94 12.28
CA PRO A 269 15.65 1.07 11.78
C PRO A 269 15.64 1.13 10.24
N GLY A 270 16.48 2.00 9.68
CA GLY A 270 16.70 2.11 8.24
C GLY A 270 17.66 1.05 7.71
N GLU A 271 18.43 0.43 8.61
CA GLU A 271 19.56 -0.44 8.32
C GLU A 271 19.46 -1.73 9.12
N LEU A 272 20.03 -2.82 8.59
CA LEU A 272 20.07 -4.11 9.24
C LEU A 272 21.30 -4.20 10.14
N PHE A 273 21.13 -4.63 11.38
CA PHE A 273 22.23 -4.94 12.29
C PHE A 273 22.12 -6.39 12.77
N VAL A 274 23.21 -7.13 12.63
CA VAL A 274 23.33 -8.53 13.01
C VAL A 274 24.49 -8.71 13.98
N ARG A 275 24.34 -9.66 14.90
CA ARG A 275 25.41 -10.09 15.80
C ARG A 275 26.16 -11.25 15.15
N GLU A 276 27.38 -10.98 14.69
CA GLU A 276 28.30 -11.99 14.16
C GLU A 276 29.52 -12.08 15.09
N ASN A 277 29.82 -13.29 15.57
CA ASN A 277 31.00 -13.57 16.41
C ASN A 277 31.14 -12.62 17.62
N GLY A 278 30.02 -12.26 18.26
CA GLY A 278 29.98 -11.37 19.43
C GLY A 278 30.09 -9.87 19.13
N LYS A 279 30.31 -9.46 17.86
CA LYS A 279 30.30 -8.06 17.42
C LYS A 279 29.02 -7.74 16.66
N VAL A 280 28.53 -6.52 16.81
CA VAL A 280 27.39 -6.03 16.03
C VAL A 280 27.93 -5.39 14.77
N VAL A 281 27.53 -5.92 13.62
CA VAL A 281 27.94 -5.40 12.31
C VAL A 281 26.72 -5.01 11.49
N LYS A 282 26.93 -4.05 10.60
CA LYS A 282 25.90 -3.62 9.64
C LYS A 282 25.72 -4.72 8.59
N GLY A 283 24.56 -5.36 8.60
CA GLY A 283 24.19 -6.41 7.66
C GLY A 283 23.66 -5.84 6.34
N VAL A 284 23.65 -6.68 5.30
CA VAL A 284 22.99 -6.38 4.03
C VAL A 284 21.55 -6.88 4.07
N ALA A 285 20.59 -5.97 4.04
CA ALA A 285 19.19 -6.35 3.92
C ALA A 285 18.95 -7.03 2.55
N PRO A 286 18.26 -8.19 2.49
CA PRO A 286 17.95 -8.84 1.23
C PRO A 286 17.06 -7.91 0.39
N SER A 287 17.58 -7.47 -0.76
CA SER A 287 16.82 -6.64 -1.69
C SER A 287 16.20 -7.51 -2.78
N LEU A 288 15.00 -7.15 -3.25
CA LEU A 288 14.35 -7.80 -4.40
C LEU A 288 15.27 -7.85 -5.64
N LYS A 289 16.13 -6.83 -5.81
CA LYS A 289 17.15 -6.81 -6.87
C LYS A 289 18.20 -7.91 -6.70
N THR A 290 18.59 -8.22 -5.47
CA THR A 290 19.55 -9.29 -5.17
C THR A 290 18.95 -10.65 -5.55
N ILE A 291 17.67 -10.88 -5.20
CA ILE A 291 16.94 -12.11 -5.54
C ILE A 291 16.81 -12.27 -7.07
N ILE A 292 16.43 -11.20 -7.78
CA ILE A 292 16.30 -11.22 -9.24
C ILE A 292 17.66 -11.47 -9.92
N ASN A 293 18.73 -10.86 -9.41
CA ASN A 293 20.07 -11.04 -9.98
C ASN A 293 20.64 -12.44 -9.69
N SER A 294 20.40 -13.00 -8.51
CA SER A 294 20.78 -14.39 -8.17
C SER A 294 19.96 -15.41 -8.96
N ALA A 295 18.66 -15.15 -9.18
CA ALA A 295 17.81 -15.98 -10.04
C ALA A 295 18.27 -15.94 -11.51
N LYS A 296 18.65 -14.77 -12.02
CA LYS A 296 19.27 -14.62 -13.35
C LYS A 296 20.61 -15.35 -13.48
N ALA A 297 21.33 -15.56 -12.36
CA ALA A 297 22.59 -16.29 -12.32
C ALA A 297 22.43 -17.80 -12.14
N GLY A 298 21.20 -18.33 -12.02
CA GLY A 298 20.93 -19.76 -11.83
C GLY A 298 21.34 -20.31 -10.46
N ASP A 299 21.64 -19.43 -9.49
CA ASP A 299 22.14 -19.82 -8.17
C ASP A 299 21.00 -20.01 -7.16
N VAL A 300 20.34 -21.16 -7.24
CA VAL A 300 19.22 -21.56 -6.35
C VAL A 300 19.68 -21.65 -4.89
N MET A 301 20.94 -22.05 -4.65
CA MET A 301 21.51 -22.13 -3.31
C MET A 301 21.91 -20.74 -2.77
N GLY A 302 22.35 -19.83 -3.62
CA GLY A 302 22.57 -18.41 -3.29
C GLY A 302 21.29 -17.68 -2.91
N ILE A 303 20.13 -18.06 -3.47
CA ILE A 303 18.81 -17.53 -3.05
C ILE A 303 18.46 -17.99 -1.62
N LEU A 304 18.71 -19.26 -1.30
CA LEU A 304 18.51 -19.82 0.04
C LEU A 304 19.52 -19.28 1.07
N HIS A 305 20.77 -19.07 0.67
CA HIS A 305 21.82 -18.50 1.52
C HIS A 305 21.72 -16.98 1.69
N ALA A 306 21.19 -16.24 0.71
CA ALA A 306 20.87 -14.82 0.87
C ALA A 306 19.75 -14.57 1.89
N HIS A 307 18.93 -15.59 2.18
CA HIS A 307 17.89 -15.55 3.20
C HIS A 307 18.38 -16.01 4.59
N LYS A 308 19.37 -16.90 4.65
CA LYS A 308 20.01 -17.34 5.91
C LYS A 308 21.07 -16.33 6.33
N GLN A 309 20.64 -15.26 7.00
CA GLN A 309 21.56 -14.34 7.66
C GLN A 309 22.39 -15.13 8.68
N LYS A 310 23.72 -14.98 8.61
CA LYS A 310 24.61 -15.54 9.63
C LYS A 310 24.53 -14.62 10.84
N GLY A 311 24.07 -15.15 11.97
CA GLY A 311 24.01 -14.41 13.23
C GLY A 311 22.60 -13.99 13.67
N GLU A 312 22.53 -13.51 14.91
CA GLU A 312 21.29 -13.07 15.57
C GLU A 312 20.91 -11.67 15.07
N VAL A 313 19.69 -11.49 14.58
CA VAL A 313 19.21 -10.20 14.07
C VAL A 313 18.86 -9.28 15.23
N ILE A 314 19.61 -8.19 15.39
CA ILE A 314 19.38 -7.20 16.46
C ILE A 314 18.39 -6.14 16.00
N ALA A 315 18.50 -5.66 14.77
CA ALA A 315 17.63 -4.62 14.23
C ALA A 315 17.34 -4.92 12.77
N ASN A 316 16.06 -5.03 12.41
CA ASN A 316 15.63 -5.37 11.05
C ASN A 316 14.84 -4.22 10.41
N PRO A 317 15.31 -3.66 9.29
CA PRO A 317 14.62 -2.57 8.59
C PRO A 317 13.32 -2.98 7.89
N ALA A 318 13.00 -4.27 7.88
CA ALA A 318 11.75 -4.82 7.40
C ALA A 318 10.67 -4.94 8.49
N SER A 319 11.02 -4.80 9.77
CA SER A 319 10.04 -4.84 10.86
C SER A 319 9.32 -3.50 10.99
N ALA A 320 8.03 -3.47 10.65
CA ALA A 320 7.17 -2.30 10.86
C ALA A 320 6.84 -2.05 12.34
N ALA A 321 7.04 -3.05 13.21
CA ALA A 321 6.82 -2.93 14.65
C ALA A 321 7.89 -2.08 15.37
N GLY A 322 9.02 -1.81 14.70
CA GLY A 322 10.13 -1.02 15.26
C GLY A 322 11.04 -1.81 16.21
N LEU A 323 11.91 -1.09 16.91
CA LEU A 323 12.87 -1.63 17.87
C LEU A 323 12.25 -1.89 19.24
N LEU A 324 12.57 -3.04 19.82
CA LEU A 324 12.26 -3.41 21.20
C LEU A 324 13.30 -2.81 22.17
N PRO A 325 12.96 -2.63 23.47
CA PRO A 325 13.88 -2.11 24.47
C PRO A 325 15.19 -2.90 24.56
N GLU A 326 15.12 -4.23 24.49
CA GLU A 326 16.28 -5.12 24.50
C GLU A 326 17.22 -4.89 23.31
N GLN A 327 16.65 -4.62 22.13
CA GLN A 327 17.40 -4.33 20.91
C GLN A 327 18.10 -2.97 21.01
N ILE A 328 17.43 -1.97 21.60
CA ILE A 328 18.02 -0.64 21.86
C ILE A 328 19.20 -0.76 22.84
N HIS A 329 19.08 -1.58 23.88
CA HIS A 329 20.19 -1.85 24.80
C HIS A 329 21.37 -2.52 24.09
N ALA A 330 21.11 -3.50 23.23
CA ALA A 330 22.15 -4.17 22.44
C ALA A 330 22.89 -3.21 21.50
N LEU A 331 22.18 -2.30 20.83
CA LEU A 331 22.75 -1.26 19.96
C LEU A 331 23.60 -0.25 20.77
N ASN A 332 23.09 0.23 21.90
CA ASN A 332 23.82 1.14 22.78
C ASN A 332 25.11 0.50 23.32
N ALA A 333 25.07 -0.78 23.68
CA ALA A 333 26.25 -1.51 24.11
C ALA A 333 27.28 -1.65 22.97
N ALA A 334 26.84 -1.81 21.72
CA ALA A 334 27.72 -1.91 20.57
C ALA A 334 28.41 -0.58 20.22
N VAL A 335 27.70 0.55 20.37
CA VAL A 335 28.30 1.89 20.25
C VAL A 335 29.37 2.10 21.31
N LYS A 336 29.11 1.73 22.57
CA LYS A 336 30.09 1.84 23.66
C LYS A 336 31.34 1.00 23.44
N ARG A 337 31.22 -0.14 22.75
CA ARG A 337 32.35 -1.00 22.36
C ARG A 337 33.09 -0.51 21.11
N GLY A 338 32.57 0.49 20.40
CA GLY A 338 33.12 0.97 19.13
C GLY A 338 32.84 0.05 17.94
N ASP A 339 31.89 -0.88 18.06
CA ASP A 339 31.52 -1.80 16.98
C ASP A 339 30.81 -1.06 15.82
N ILE A 340 30.05 -0.02 16.14
CA ILE A 340 29.24 0.78 15.19
C ILE A 340 29.29 2.28 15.55
N PRO A 341 29.09 3.20 14.58
CA PRO A 341 29.00 4.63 14.86
C PRO A 341 27.75 4.96 15.71
N ASN A 342 27.81 6.03 16.50
CA ASN A 342 26.68 6.51 17.31
C ASN A 342 25.59 7.25 16.48
N GLU A 343 25.41 6.85 15.23
CA GLU A 343 24.39 7.38 14.33
C GLU A 343 23.78 6.21 13.56
N ILE A 344 22.45 6.22 13.46
CA ILE A 344 21.69 5.23 12.71
C ILE A 344 20.67 5.96 11.83
N MET A 345 20.46 5.44 10.63
CA MET A 345 19.35 5.89 9.79
C MET A 345 18.05 5.32 10.36
N LEU A 346 17.05 6.16 10.59
CA LEU A 346 15.71 5.75 10.96
C LEU A 346 14.74 6.00 9.81
N LYS A 347 13.72 5.15 9.72
CA LYS A 347 12.56 5.37 8.87
C LYS A 347 11.44 5.94 9.73
N ALA A 348 10.92 7.09 9.35
CA ALA A 348 9.65 7.54 9.88
C ALA A 348 8.58 6.52 9.49
N SER A 349 7.80 6.04 10.46
CA SER A 349 6.61 5.26 10.14
C SER A 349 5.72 6.09 9.23
N SER A 350 5.30 5.51 8.11
CA SER A 350 4.23 6.14 7.33
C SER A 350 2.96 5.99 8.15
N PRO A 351 2.25 7.08 8.48
CA PRO A 351 0.96 6.95 9.14
C PRO A 351 0.05 6.19 8.18
N PHE A 352 -0.52 5.10 8.68
CA PHE A 352 -1.29 4.15 7.89
C PHE A 352 -2.78 4.49 7.94
N ALA A 353 -3.26 5.10 9.04
CA ALA A 353 -4.65 5.51 9.19
C ALA A 353 -5.20 6.42 8.07
N PRO A 354 -4.44 7.39 7.50
CA PRO A 354 -4.89 8.17 6.35
C PRO A 354 -5.16 7.30 5.11
N ALA A 355 -4.33 6.27 4.89
CA ALA A 355 -4.51 5.36 3.76
C ALA A 355 -5.75 4.47 3.96
N VAL A 356 -5.99 4.01 5.19
CA VAL A 356 -7.23 3.29 5.55
C VAL A 356 -8.46 4.18 5.35
N LEU A 357 -8.41 5.46 5.75
CA LEU A 357 -9.50 6.41 5.53
C LEU A 357 -9.81 6.60 4.04
N MET A 358 -8.80 6.84 3.20
CA MET A 358 -9.00 6.98 1.76
C MET A 358 -9.58 5.71 1.14
N ALA A 359 -9.06 4.54 1.51
CA ALA A 359 -9.58 3.25 1.05
C ALA A 359 -11.03 3.04 1.49
N TYR A 360 -11.37 3.37 2.74
CA TYR A 360 -12.72 3.26 3.27
C TYR A 360 -13.70 4.15 2.51
N VAL A 361 -13.35 5.42 2.28
CA VAL A 361 -14.16 6.35 1.50
C VAL A 361 -14.37 5.84 0.07
N LEU A 362 -13.30 5.38 -0.59
CA LEU A 362 -13.40 4.83 -1.94
C LEU A 362 -14.28 3.59 -2.01
N LEU A 363 -14.17 2.66 -1.07
CA LEU A 363 -15.03 1.47 -1.04
C LEU A 363 -16.49 1.82 -0.74
N GLN A 364 -16.76 2.84 0.08
CA GLN A 364 -18.13 3.30 0.31
C GLN A 364 -18.72 4.06 -0.89
N LEU A 365 -17.87 4.64 -1.75
CA LEU A 365 -18.26 5.31 -3.00
C LEU A 365 -18.39 4.34 -4.18
N LEU A 366 -17.59 3.27 -4.20
CA LEU A 366 -17.44 2.37 -5.35
C LEU A 366 -17.94 0.94 -5.12
N GLY A 367 -18.30 0.60 -3.88
CA GLY A 367 -18.70 -0.77 -3.52
C GLY A 367 -17.50 -1.72 -3.42
N ASP A 368 -17.77 -3.02 -3.47
CA ASP A 368 -16.75 -4.09 -3.44
C ASP A 368 -16.22 -4.44 -4.85
N GLY A 369 -16.70 -3.73 -5.87
CA GLY A 369 -16.45 -3.95 -7.29
C GLY A 369 -14.99 -4.09 -7.72
N PRO A 370 -14.01 -3.31 -7.19
CA PRO A 370 -12.62 -3.38 -7.67
C PRO A 370 -11.96 -4.76 -7.55
N LEU A 371 -12.43 -5.62 -6.64
CA LEU A 371 -11.90 -6.96 -6.41
C LEU A 371 -12.91 -8.06 -6.70
N ALA A 372 -14.21 -7.80 -6.53
CA ALA A 372 -15.26 -8.72 -6.97
C ALA A 372 -15.15 -9.01 -8.49
N TRP A 373 -14.68 -8.04 -9.29
CA TRP A 373 -14.40 -8.21 -10.72
C TRP A 373 -13.13 -9.03 -11.04
N TRP A 374 -12.17 -9.13 -10.12
CA TRP A 374 -10.98 -9.99 -10.34
C TRP A 374 -11.27 -11.48 -10.09
N PHE A 375 -12.33 -11.79 -9.34
CA PHE A 375 -12.68 -13.15 -8.94
C PHE A 375 -14.03 -13.65 -9.49
N GLY A 376 -14.80 -12.80 -10.17
CA GLY A 376 -16.04 -13.15 -10.86
C GLY A 376 -15.96 -12.76 -12.33
#